data_AF-A0A8B8GL28-F1
#
_entry.id   AF-A0A8B8GL28-F1
#
_cell.length_a   1.000
_cell.length_b   1.000
_cell.length_c   1.000
_cell.angle_alpha   90.00
_cell.angle_beta   90.00
_cell.angle_gamma   90.00
#
_symmetry.space_group_name_H-M   'P 1'
#
loop_
_entity.id
_entity.type
_entity.pdbx_description
1 polymer ?
#
loop_
_entity_poly.entity_id
_entity_poly.type
_entity_poly.pdbx_seq_one_letter_code
_entity_poly.pdbx_strand_id
1 'polypeptide(L)'
;MSQFEQRANIKFCFKLGKTAAETLECLKTVNGDEALKKTAVYDWFKRFKNGQESLEDEERSGRPSTSKNDETIEKVKNLVQSDRRLHIQDMVNVLGISYSSVQNILKDDLGMRRVVQIATF
;
A
#
# COMPACT_ATOMS: atom_id res chain seq x y z
N MET A 1 -6.40 13.22 20.66
CA MET A 1 -5.81 11.85 20.69
C MET A 1 -5.69 11.35 19.26
N SER A 2 -4.55 10.82 18.86
CA SER A 2 -4.34 10.32 17.50
C SER A 2 -5.28 9.15 17.16
N GLN A 3 -5.52 8.92 15.87
CA GLN A 3 -6.32 7.75 15.45
C GLN A 3 -5.70 6.43 15.91
N PHE A 4 -4.36 6.33 15.92
CA PHE A 4 -3.66 5.13 16.35
C PHE A 4 -3.93 4.81 17.83
N GLU A 5 -3.85 5.83 18.70
CA GLU A 5 -4.17 5.68 20.13
C GLU A 5 -5.65 5.31 20.34
N GLN A 6 -6.58 5.90 19.58
CA GLN A 6 -7.99 5.51 19.65
C GLN A 6 -8.21 4.06 19.22
N ARG A 7 -7.50 3.56 18.19
CA ARG A 7 -7.54 2.15 17.76
C ARG A 7 -6.98 1.22 18.84
N ALA A 8 -5.90 1.61 19.52
CA ALA A 8 -5.35 0.87 20.65
C ALA A 8 -6.38 0.77 21.79
N ASN A 9 -7.08 1.86 22.10
CA ASN A 9 -8.16 1.86 23.10
C ASN A 9 -9.33 0.95 22.69
N ILE A 10 -9.71 0.92 21.41
CA ILE A 10 -10.73 -0.02 20.91
C ILE A 10 -10.28 -1.47 21.14
N LYS A 11 -9.02 -1.82 20.80
CA LYS A 11 -8.47 -3.17 21.03
C LYS A 11 -8.46 -3.52 22.51
N PHE A 12 -8.09 -2.58 23.37
CA PHE A 12 -8.13 -2.75 24.82
C PHE A 12 -9.56 -3.03 25.32
N CYS A 13 -10.54 -2.22 24.94
CA CYS A 13 -11.94 -2.42 25.32
C CYS A 13 -12.51 -3.75 24.80
N PHE A 14 -12.15 -4.15 23.58
CA PHE A 14 -12.52 -5.46 23.02
C PHE A 14 -11.97 -6.61 23.88
N LYS A 15 -10.69 -6.55 24.28
CA LYS A 15 -10.07 -7.56 25.15
C LYS A 15 -10.68 -7.58 26.57
N LEU A 16 -11.21 -6.46 27.04
CA LEU A 16 -11.99 -6.38 28.28
C LEU A 16 -13.42 -6.95 28.14
N GLY A 17 -13.84 -7.37 26.96
CA GLY A 17 -15.20 -7.89 26.72
C GLY A 17 -16.28 -6.82 26.58
N LYS A 18 -15.90 -5.54 26.43
CA LYS A 18 -16.87 -4.47 26.15
C LYS A 18 -17.44 -4.60 24.74
N THR A 19 -18.64 -4.07 24.55
CA THR A 19 -19.27 -3.96 23.23
C THR A 19 -18.73 -2.77 22.45
N ALA A 20 -18.93 -2.79 21.13
CA ALA A 20 -18.59 -1.66 20.25
C ALA A 20 -19.37 -0.38 20.61
N ALA A 21 -20.61 -0.52 21.07
CA ALA A 21 -21.45 0.60 21.48
C ALA A 21 -20.90 1.27 22.75
N GLU A 22 -20.57 0.49 23.79
CA GLU A 22 -19.97 1.04 25.02
C GLU A 22 -18.63 1.72 24.73
N THR A 23 -17.81 1.10 23.88
CA THR A 23 -16.50 1.65 23.50
C THR A 23 -16.64 2.97 22.73
N LEU A 24 -17.64 3.08 21.85
CA LEU A 24 -17.95 4.31 21.13
C LEU A 24 -18.33 5.44 22.09
N GLU A 25 -19.15 5.17 23.11
CA GLU A 25 -19.53 6.18 24.10
C GLU A 25 -18.35 6.60 24.98
N CYS A 26 -17.47 5.65 25.36
CA CYS A 26 -16.21 5.98 26.04
C CYS A 26 -15.32 6.89 25.17
N LEU A 27 -15.14 6.56 23.89
CA LEU A 27 -14.34 7.38 22.96
C LEU A 27 -14.93 8.78 22.78
N LYS A 28 -16.25 8.91 22.62
CA LYS A 28 -16.90 10.22 22.53
C LYS A 28 -16.74 11.05 23.81
N THR A 29 -16.79 10.41 24.98
CA THR A 29 -16.62 11.10 26.26
C THR A 29 -15.21 11.66 26.41
N VAL A 30 -14.19 10.92 25.94
CA VAL A 30 -12.78 11.33 26.05
C VAL A 30 -12.36 12.27 24.92
N ASN A 31 -12.89 12.08 23.70
CA ASN A 31 -12.40 12.74 22.49
C ASN A 31 -13.41 13.69 21.82
N GLY A 32 -14.66 13.72 22.27
CA GLY A 32 -15.70 14.58 21.70
C GLY A 32 -15.85 14.37 20.18
N ASP A 33 -15.79 15.46 19.43
CA ASP A 33 -15.91 15.47 17.97
C ASP A 33 -14.69 14.86 17.25
N GLU A 34 -13.55 14.73 17.95
CA GLU A 34 -12.35 14.07 17.41
C GLU A 34 -12.40 12.53 17.53
N ALA A 35 -13.47 11.98 18.13
CA ALA A 35 -13.66 10.55 18.27
C ALA A 35 -13.81 9.86 16.90
N LEU A 36 -13.31 8.63 16.80
CA LEU A 36 -13.55 7.79 15.64
C LEU A 36 -15.05 7.61 15.40
N LYS A 37 -15.45 7.72 14.13
CA LYS A 37 -16.83 7.53 13.70
C LYS A 37 -17.33 6.14 14.08
N LYS A 38 -18.64 6.03 14.33
CA LYS A 38 -19.33 4.76 14.64
C LYS A 38 -18.91 3.64 13.69
N THR A 39 -18.90 3.88 12.38
CA THR A 39 -18.51 2.88 11.38
C THR A 39 -17.10 2.33 11.62
N ALA A 40 -16.12 3.20 11.84
CA ALA A 40 -14.74 2.80 12.11
C ALA A 40 -14.62 1.96 13.39
N VAL A 41 -15.31 2.33 14.47
CA VAL A 41 -15.30 1.54 15.73
C VAL A 41 -15.82 0.13 15.48
N TYR A 42 -16.93 -0.01 14.78
CA TYR A 42 -17.53 -1.33 14.50
C TYR A 42 -16.67 -2.17 13.56
N ASP A 43 -16.04 -1.56 12.56
CA ASP A 43 -15.11 -2.25 11.66
C ASP A 43 -13.90 -2.79 12.42
N TRP A 44 -13.30 -2.00 13.32
CA TRP A 44 -12.22 -2.48 14.18
C TRP A 44 -12.66 -3.64 15.07
N PHE A 45 -13.84 -3.57 15.68
CA PHE A 45 -14.40 -4.69 16.43
C PHE A 45 -14.57 -5.96 15.57
N LYS A 46 -15.02 -5.81 14.32
CA LYS A 46 -15.14 -6.94 13.38
C LYS A 46 -13.77 -7.55 13.06
N ARG A 47 -12.75 -6.72 12.81
CA ARG A 47 -11.36 -7.17 12.60
C ARG A 47 -10.82 -7.96 13.78
N PHE A 48 -10.99 -7.45 15.00
CA PHE A 48 -10.53 -8.14 16.21
C PHE A 48 -11.28 -9.46 16.45
N LYS A 49 -12.58 -9.54 16.15
CA LYS A 49 -13.33 -10.82 16.17
C LYS A 49 -12.79 -11.84 15.16
N ASN A 50 -12.27 -11.37 14.03
CA ASN A 50 -11.65 -12.22 13.01
C ASN A 50 -10.18 -12.54 13.31
N GLY A 51 -9.65 -12.17 14.48
CA GLY A 51 -8.27 -12.44 14.89
C GLY A 51 -7.22 -11.49 14.31
N GLN A 52 -7.61 -10.43 13.59
CA GLN A 52 -6.66 -9.42 13.11
C GLN A 52 -6.23 -8.52 14.27
N GLU A 53 -4.97 -8.63 14.70
CA GLU A 53 -4.46 -7.91 15.86
C GLU A 53 -3.71 -6.60 15.55
N SER A 54 -3.32 -6.36 14.29
CA SER A 54 -2.61 -5.12 13.91
C SER A 54 -3.49 -3.89 14.09
N LEU A 55 -2.90 -2.78 14.56
CA LEU A 55 -3.55 -1.47 14.68
C LEU A 55 -3.27 -0.57 13.47
N GLU A 56 -2.31 -0.97 12.66
CA GLU A 56 -1.94 -0.28 11.44
C GLU A 56 -2.95 -0.62 10.35
N ASP A 57 -3.18 0.33 9.46
CA ASP A 57 -3.89 -0.01 8.23
C ASP A 57 -2.98 -0.94 7.43
N GLU A 58 -3.52 -2.06 6.94
CA GLU A 58 -2.84 -2.87 5.94
C GLU A 58 -2.39 -1.93 4.82
N GLU A 59 -1.17 -2.14 4.30
CA GLU A 59 -0.71 -1.40 3.14
C GLU A 59 -1.84 -1.39 2.13
N ARG A 60 -2.33 -0.18 1.80
CA ARG A 60 -3.32 -0.05 0.76
C ARG A 60 -2.65 -0.64 -0.46
N SER A 61 -3.12 -1.81 -0.88
CA SER A 61 -2.86 -2.31 -2.22
C SER A 61 -3.46 -1.27 -3.15
N GLY A 62 -2.68 -0.25 -3.50
CA GLY A 62 -2.96 0.57 -4.66
C GLY A 62 -3.14 -0.39 -5.82
N ARG A 63 -4.02 -0.06 -6.76
CA ARG A 63 -4.24 -0.89 -7.95
C ARG A 63 -2.87 -1.25 -8.53
N PRO A 64 -2.45 -2.53 -8.53
CA PRO A 64 -1.30 -2.93 -9.30
C PRO A 64 -1.61 -2.51 -10.72
N SER A 65 -0.76 -1.66 -11.32
CA SER A 65 -0.91 -1.37 -12.75
C SER A 65 -0.95 -2.73 -13.44
N THR A 66 -1.99 -3.02 -14.21
CA THR A 66 -2.24 -4.32 -14.85
C THR A 66 -1.15 -4.72 -15.87
N SER A 67 -0.08 -3.94 -15.97
CA SER A 67 1.13 -4.17 -16.74
C SER A 67 2.35 -4.58 -15.88
N LYS A 68 2.22 -4.62 -14.55
CA LYS A 68 3.26 -5.00 -13.59
C LYS A 68 2.97 -6.41 -13.06
N ASN A 69 3.40 -7.44 -13.79
CA ASN A 69 3.51 -8.80 -13.27
C ASN A 69 4.96 -9.03 -12.86
N ASP A 70 5.21 -9.84 -11.82
CA ASP A 70 6.57 -10.18 -11.35
C ASP A 70 7.46 -10.72 -12.48
N GLU A 71 6.87 -11.50 -13.39
CA GLU A 71 7.53 -12.00 -14.60
C GLU A 71 8.06 -10.86 -15.50
N THR A 72 7.28 -9.79 -15.67
CA THR A 72 7.67 -8.63 -16.47
C THR A 72 8.81 -7.86 -15.80
N ILE A 73 8.75 -7.71 -14.47
CA ILE A 73 9.81 -7.08 -13.69
C ILE A 73 11.12 -7.86 -13.84
N GLU A 74 11.05 -9.19 -13.74
CA GLU A 74 12.20 -10.06 -13.90
C GLU A 74 12.81 -10.00 -15.31
N LYS A 75 11.97 -9.96 -16.36
CA LYS A 75 12.44 -9.78 -17.74
C LYS A 75 13.19 -8.45 -17.92
N VAL A 76 12.65 -7.33 -17.41
CA VAL A 76 13.32 -6.03 -17.45
C VAL A 76 14.64 -6.07 -16.68
N LYS A 77 14.64 -6.67 -15.49
CA LYS A 77 15.83 -6.81 -14.64
C LYS A 77 16.94 -7.60 -15.33
N ASN A 78 16.61 -8.73 -15.95
CA ASN A 78 17.56 -9.58 -16.67
C ASN A 78 18.15 -8.85 -17.88
N LEU A 79 17.31 -8.08 -18.59
CA LEU A 79 17.74 -7.31 -19.76
C LEU A 79 18.71 -6.17 -19.36
N VAL A 80 18.42 -5.44 -18.29
CA VAL A 80 19.30 -4.41 -17.71
C VAL A 80 20.63 -5.00 -17.23
N GLN A 81 20.60 -6.19 -16.62
CA GLN A 81 21.81 -6.86 -16.14
C GLN A 81 22.70 -7.35 -17.29
N SER A 82 22.08 -7.80 -18.37
CA SER A 82 22.77 -8.29 -19.57
C SER A 82 23.43 -7.15 -20.36
N ASP A 83 22.75 -6.01 -20.49
CA ASP A 83 23.31 -4.82 -21.13
C ASP A 83 22.83 -3.53 -20.45
N ARG A 84 23.75 -2.89 -19.72
CA ARG A 84 23.51 -1.65 -18.97
C ARG A 84 23.39 -0.41 -19.86
N ARG A 85 23.68 -0.50 -21.16
CA ARG A 85 23.62 0.62 -22.11
C ARG A 85 22.31 0.65 -22.91
N LEU A 86 21.43 -0.32 -22.73
CA LEU A 86 20.15 -0.39 -23.43
C LEU A 86 19.26 0.81 -23.12
N HIS A 87 18.65 1.37 -24.17
CA HIS A 87 17.66 2.42 -24.02
C HIS A 87 16.28 1.82 -23.72
N ILE A 88 15.39 2.62 -23.12
CA ILE A 88 14.02 2.19 -22.82
C ILE A 88 13.31 1.72 -24.10
N GLN A 89 13.57 2.37 -25.24
CA GLN A 89 12.98 2.00 -26.53
C GLN A 89 13.40 0.59 -26.97
N ASP A 90 14.67 0.22 -26.75
CA ASP A 90 15.15 -1.13 -27.06
C ASP A 90 14.45 -2.17 -26.19
N MET A 91 14.27 -1.86 -24.90
CA MET A 91 13.56 -2.74 -23.96
C MET A 91 12.08 -2.89 -24.33
N VAL A 92 11.42 -1.83 -24.78
CA VAL A 92 10.04 -1.89 -25.28
C VAL A 92 9.94 -2.83 -26.49
N ASN A 93 10.87 -2.70 -27.44
CA ASN A 93 10.90 -3.55 -28.63
C ASN A 93 11.17 -5.02 -28.30
N VAL A 94 12.07 -5.30 -27.36
CA VAL A 94 12.44 -6.65 -26.95
C VAL A 94 11.33 -7.32 -26.12
N LEU A 95 10.72 -6.59 -25.20
CA LEU A 95 9.79 -7.15 -24.22
C LEU A 95 8.33 -7.05 -24.65
N GLY A 96 8.00 -6.24 -25.67
CA GLY A 96 6.63 -6.02 -26.14
C GLY A 96 5.73 -5.35 -25.11
N ILE A 97 6.29 -4.64 -24.13
CA ILE A 97 5.56 -3.94 -23.07
C ILE A 97 5.61 -2.43 -23.28
N SER A 98 4.65 -1.70 -22.70
CA SER A 98 4.57 -0.26 -22.89
C SER A 98 5.80 0.47 -22.35
N TYR A 99 6.19 1.57 -23.00
CA TYR A 99 7.26 2.45 -22.55
C TYR A 99 7.09 2.87 -21.09
N SER A 100 5.89 3.29 -20.71
CA SER A 100 5.56 3.71 -19.35
C SER A 100 5.76 2.57 -18.34
N SER A 101 5.46 1.33 -18.72
CA SER A 101 5.70 0.16 -17.87
C SER A 101 7.20 -0.06 -17.64
N VAL A 102 8.02 -0.03 -18.69
CA VAL A 102 9.49 -0.14 -18.57
C VAL A 102 10.03 1.00 -17.69
N GLN A 103 9.61 2.24 -17.95
CA GLN A 103 10.07 3.42 -17.21
C GLN A 103 9.75 3.33 -15.72
N ASN A 104 8.53 2.91 -15.37
CA ASN A 104 8.13 2.72 -13.97
C ASN A 104 8.90 1.57 -13.31
N ILE A 105 9.12 0.46 -14.00
CA ILE A 105 9.90 -0.66 -13.46
C ILE A 105 11.35 -0.25 -13.19
N LEU A 106 12.00 0.45 -14.13
CA LEU A 106 13.37 0.92 -13.94
C LEU A 106 13.49 1.88 -12.74
N LYS A 107 12.50 2.78 -12.57
CA LYS A 107 12.53 3.81 -11.53
C LYS A 107 12.10 3.28 -10.16
N ASP A 108 10.92 2.68 -10.09
CA ASP A 108 10.23 2.37 -8.83
C ASP A 108 10.65 0.98 -8.31
N ASP A 109 10.84 0.01 -9.21
CA ASP A 109 11.10 -1.39 -8.85
C ASP A 109 12.62 -1.72 -8.84
N LEU A 110 13.40 -1.11 -9.73
CA LEU A 110 14.87 -1.30 -9.81
C LEU A 110 15.69 -0.13 -9.25
N GLY A 111 15.06 0.98 -8.87
CA GLY A 111 15.73 2.12 -8.21
C GLY A 111 16.75 2.87 -9.08
N MET A 112 16.68 2.75 -10.41
CA MET A 112 17.67 3.35 -11.32
C MET A 112 17.42 4.85 -11.50
N ARG A 113 18.39 5.68 -11.09
CA ARG A 113 18.29 7.16 -11.13
C ARG A 113 18.76 7.80 -12.45
N ARG A 114 19.55 7.10 -13.27
CA ARG A 114 20.10 7.62 -14.54
C ARG A 114 19.83 6.60 -15.65
N VAL A 115 18.66 6.72 -16.27
CA VAL A 115 18.36 6.00 -17.52
C VAL A 115 18.53 7.01 -18.64
N VAL A 116 19.27 6.65 -19.70
CA VAL A 116 19.45 7.53 -20.87
C VAL A 116 18.13 7.57 -21.64
N GLN A 117 17.30 8.57 -21.31
CA GLN A 117 16.07 8.89 -22.02
C GLN A 117 16.42 9.83 -23.16
N ILE A 118 16.35 9.36 -24.40
CA ILE A 118 16.32 10.25 -25.56
C ILE A 118 14.85 10.41 -25.92
N ALA A 119 14.30 11.58 -25.61
CA ALA A 119 13.01 11.99 -26.13
C ALA A 119 13.13 12.04 -27.66
N THR A 120 12.38 11.20 -28.35
CA THR A 120 12.22 11.31 -29.80
C THR A 120 10.90 12.03 -30.03
N PHE A 121 10.97 13.14 -30.77
CA PHE A 121 9.87 14.06 -31.08
C PHE A 121 8.73 13.37 -31.85
#